data_AF-A0A1V6IMN5-F1
#
_entry.id   AF-A0A1V6IMN5-F1
#
_cell.length_a   1.000
_cell.length_b   1.000
_cell.length_c   1.000
_cell.angle_alpha   90.00
_cell.angle_beta   90.00
_cell.angle_gamma   90.00
#
_symmetry.space_group_name_H-M   'P 1'
#
loop_
_entity.id
_entity.type
_entity.pdbx_description
1 polymer ?
#
loop_
_entity_poly.entity_id
_entity_poly.type
_entity_poly.pdbx_seq_one_letter_code
_entity_poly.pdbx_strand_id
1 'polypeptide(L)' 'MSKIEISINGKDIDLNPFVEEIITNTIKGMLSPLRGYEEGKIKIKIED' A
#
# COMPACT_ATOMS: atom_id res chain seq x y z
N MET A 1 -5.30 -11.21 7.81
CA MET A 1 -5.45 -9.74 7.96
C MET A 1 -4.22 -9.10 7.37
N SER A 2 -4.33 -8.47 6.20
CA SER A 2 -3.25 -7.69 5.61
C SER A 2 -3.22 -6.34 6.32
N LYS A 3 -2.27 -6.14 7.23
CA LYS A 3 -2.08 -4.88 7.93
C LYS A 3 -1.31 -3.93 7.02
N ILE A 4 -1.98 -2.89 6.51
CA ILE A 4 -1.30 -1.78 5.84
C ILE A 4 -0.75 -0.85 6.91
N GLU A 5 0.45 -0.33 6.68
CA GLU A 5 1.06 0.71 7.52
C GLU A 5 1.33 1.91 6.61
N ILE A 6 0.78 3.06 6.98
CA ILE A 6 0.99 4.32 6.26
C ILE A 6 1.55 5.32 7.26
N SER A 7 2.67 5.94 6.89
CA SER A 7 3.29 6.99 7.67
C SER A 7 3.50 8.22 6.80
N ILE A 8 3.14 9.40 7.33
CA ILE A 8 3.38 10.70 6.68
C ILE A 8 4.33 11.48 7.57
N ASN A 9 5.47 11.90 7.02
CA ASN A 9 6.53 12.58 7.79
C ASN A 9 6.97 11.80 9.04
N GLY A 10 7.06 10.48 8.93
CA GLY A 10 7.44 9.59 10.04
C GLY A 10 6.36 9.40 11.11
N LYS A 11 5.16 9.94 10.92
CA LYS A 11 4.01 9.73 11.81
C LYS A 11 3.07 8.69 11.22
N ASP A 12 2.79 7.63 11.98
CA ASP A 12 1.81 6.61 11.61
C ASP A 12 0.40 7.20 11.59
N ILE A 13 -0.36 6.82 10.57
CA ILE A 13 -1.73 7.27 10.34
C ILE A 13 -2.68 6.10 10.60
N ASP A 14 -3.58 6.27 11.56
CA ASP A 14 -4.65 5.31 11.80
C ASP A 14 -5.63 5.29 10.64
N LEU A 15 -5.93 4.09 10.15
CA LEU A 15 -6.87 3.88 9.06
C LEU A 15 -8.10 3.13 9.58
N ASN A 16 -9.26 3.46 9.00
CA ASN A 16 -10.45 2.65 9.20
C ASN A 16 -10.51 1.52 8.15
N PRO A 17 -11.33 0.47 8.35
CA PRO A 17 -11.38 -0.68 7.45
C PRO A 17 -11.69 -0.34 5.98
N PHE A 18 -12.55 0.66 5.74
CA PHE A 18 -12.89 1.10 4.39
C PHE A 18 -11.71 1.71 3.65
N VAL A 19 -10.93 2.55 4.33
CA VAL A 19 -9.73 3.18 3.75
C VAL A 19 -8.63 2.15 3.54
N GLU A 20 -8.43 1.21 4.47
CA GLU A 20 -7.48 0.10 4.31
C GLU A 20 -7.79 -0.73 3.06
N GLU A 21 -9.07 -1.05 2.83
CA GLU A 21 -9.51 -1.83 1.68
C GLU A 21 -9.26 -1.09 0.35
N ILE A 22 -9.65 0.19 0.28
CA ILE A 22 -9.43 1.02 -0.91
C ILE A 22 -7.95 1.05 -1.28
N ILE A 23 -7.09 1.43 -0.33
CA ILE A 23 -5.65 1.59 -0.61
C ILE A 23 -5.04 0.25 -1.01
N THR A 24 -5.37 -0.83 -0.30
CA THR A 24 -4.86 -2.17 -0.63
C THR A 24 -5.22 -2.57 -2.07
N ASN A 25 -6.49 -2.40 -2.46
CA ASN A 25 -6.98 -2.80 -3.77
C ASN A 25 -6.39 -1.91 -4.88
N THR A 26 -6.30 -0.60 -4.65
CA THR A 26 -5.68 0.34 -5.61
C THR A 26 -4.20 0.03 -5.81
N ILE A 27 -3.42 -0.17 -4.74
CA ILE A 27 -1.99 -0.47 -4.85
C ILE A 27 -1.76 -1.82 -5.53
N LYS A 28 -2.52 -2.86 -5.16
CA LYS A 28 -2.42 -4.17 -5.84
C LYS A 28 -2.80 -4.09 -7.32
N GLY A 29 -3.89 -3.39 -7.64
CA GLY A 29 -4.33 -3.19 -9.02
C GLY A 29 -3.32 -2.39 -9.86
N MET A 30 -2.66 -1.41 -9.25
CA MET A 30 -1.61 -0.61 -9.90
C MET A 30 -0.35 -1.43 -10.18
N LEU A 31 0.02 -2.34 -9.27
CA LEU A 31 1.27 -3.11 -9.38
C LEU A 31 1.13 -4.41 -10.17
N SER A 32 -0.07 -5.01 -10.23
CA SER A 32 -0.29 -6.28 -10.93
C SER A 32 0.10 -6.35 -12.41
N PRO A 33 0.02 -5.27 -13.24
CA PRO A 33 0.47 -5.34 -14.62
C PRO A 33 1.98 -5.14 -14.79
N LEU A 34 2.72 -4.83 -13.71
CA LEU A 34 4.15 -4.61 -13.79
C LEU A 34 4.88 -5.91 -14.10
N ARG A 35 5.82 -5.85 -15.04
CA ARG A 35 6.68 -6.99 -15.37
C ARG A 35 7.49 -7.39 -14.14
N GLY A 36 7.37 -8.66 -13.75
CA GLY A 36 8.05 -9.20 -12.57
C GLY A 36 7.32 -8.95 -11.25
N TYR A 37 6.05 -8.52 -11.28
CA TYR A 37 5.22 -8.54 -10.09
C TYR A 37 5.01 -9.98 -9.59
N GLU A 38 5.21 -10.17 -8.29
CA GLU A 38 4.94 -11.41 -7.57
C GLU A 38 4.29 -11.06 -6.23
N GLU A 39 3.49 -11.98 -5.68
CA GLU A 39 2.88 -11.77 -4.37
C GLU A 39 3.95 -11.69 -3.27
N GLY A 40 3.88 -10.65 -2.44
CA GLY A 40 4.86 -10.46 -1.39
C GLY A 40 4.72 -9.11 -0.68
N LYS A 41 5.79 -8.73 0.04
CA LYS A 41 5.86 -7.46 0.74
C LYS A 41 6.09 -6.33 -0.27
N ILE A 42 5.16 -5.39 -0.32
CA ILE A 42 5.22 -4.20 -1.19
C ILE A 42 5.88 -3.06 -0.42
N LYS A 43 6.83 -2.36 -1.06
CA LYS A 43 7.42 -1.11 -0.55
C LYS A 43 7.47 -0.10 -1.70
N ILE A 44 6.80 1.04 -1.51
CA ILE A 44 6.79 2.16 -2.47
C ILE A 44 7.54 3.32 -1.83
N LYS A 45 8.38 4.00 -2.62
CA LYS A 45 9.07 5.24 -2.23
C LYS A 45 8.91 6.25 -3.36
N ILE A 46 8.54 7.47 -3.00
CA ILE A 46 8.42 8.61 -3.91
C ILE A 46 9.17 9.76 -3.22
N GLU A 47 10.04 10.44 -3.94
CA GLU A 47 10.76 11.64 -3.49
C GLU A 47 10.25 12.80 -4.35
N ASP A 48 9.84 13.90 -3.71
CA ASP A 48 9.47 15.16 -4.36
C ASP A 48 10.68 16.11 -4.46
#